data_AF-A0A8U0KYN1-F1
#
_entry.id   AF-A0A8U0KYN1-F1
#
_cell.length_a   1.000
_cell.length_b   1.000
_cell.length_c   1.000
_cell.angle_alpha   90.00
_cell.angle_beta   90.00
_cell.angle_gamma   90.00
#
_symmetry.space_group_name_H-M   'P 1'
#
loop_
_entity.id
_entity.type
_entity.pdbx_description
1 polymer ?
#
loop_
_entity_poly.entity_id
_entity_poly.type
_entity_poly.pdbx_seq_one_letter_code
_entity_poly.pdbx_strand_id
1 'polypeptide(L)'
;MVVRSWSELDFDNVCSNAKVFGFDLDNTLASSKQPMRPAMIERFCALLDHTVVALISGGGMAVVTSQVLDVLTPNARRGNLHVMPASGSRYYRWDGTQWALVYAHDLSEATVAAVSESLERHARELGLWEQQVWGPRIENRGSQITFSALGQFAPVAAKQAWDRDNTKKQALVEAVKADLPHMRVRAGGYTSVDVSECGIDKAYAVRKLTQTLGIRADEMVFVGDRMTPTGNDYPAVEAGAIGVRVENPQDTVQLLDALLARFDTPA
;
A
#
# COMPACT_ATOMS: atom_id res chain seq x y z
N MET A 1 -7.55 -13.36 16.08
CA MET A 1 -7.30 -13.38 14.62
C MET A 1 -5.91 -13.95 14.41
N VAL A 2 -5.74 -14.89 13.48
CA VAL A 2 -4.49 -15.66 13.34
C VAL A 2 -3.83 -15.29 12.02
N VAL A 3 -2.63 -14.70 12.10
CA VAL A 3 -1.71 -14.59 10.97
C VAL A 3 -0.97 -15.92 10.84
N ARG A 4 -0.90 -16.48 9.64
CA ARG A 4 -0.18 -17.73 9.36
C ARG A 4 0.96 -17.49 8.40
N SER A 5 2.03 -18.26 8.50
CA SER A 5 2.99 -18.34 7.39
C SER A 5 2.29 -18.93 6.17
N TRP A 6 2.67 -18.50 4.96
CA TRP A 6 2.13 -19.07 3.73
C TRP A 6 2.34 -20.60 3.66
N SER A 7 3.44 -21.11 4.22
CA SER A 7 3.80 -22.52 4.27
C SER A 7 2.95 -23.35 5.25
N GLU A 8 2.17 -22.71 6.12
CA GLU A 8 1.29 -23.33 7.11
C GLU A 8 -0.18 -23.29 6.69
N LEU A 9 -0.47 -22.87 5.45
CA LEU A 9 -1.83 -22.76 4.95
C LEU A 9 -2.42 -24.12 4.62
N ASP A 10 -3.68 -24.27 5.01
CA ASP A 10 -4.57 -25.27 4.45
C ASP A 10 -5.08 -24.76 3.10
N PHE A 11 -4.36 -25.12 2.03
CA PHE A 11 -4.63 -24.67 0.67
C PHE A 11 -6.01 -25.13 0.17
N ASP A 12 -6.46 -26.31 0.57
CA ASP A 12 -7.75 -26.86 0.11
C ASP A 12 -8.90 -26.06 0.73
N ASN A 13 -8.80 -25.75 2.02
CA ASN A 13 -9.75 -24.88 2.70
C ASN A 13 -9.73 -23.45 2.13
N VAL A 14 -8.54 -22.89 1.89
CA VAL A 14 -8.39 -21.53 1.35
C VAL A 14 -8.98 -21.44 -0.06
N CYS A 15 -8.63 -22.35 -0.98
CA CYS A 15 -9.14 -22.32 -2.35
C CYS A 15 -10.67 -22.55 -2.42
N SER A 16 -11.25 -23.29 -1.48
CA SER A 16 -12.69 -23.55 -1.45
C SER A 16 -13.51 -22.37 -0.90
N ASN A 17 -12.95 -21.61 0.05
CA ASN A 17 -13.72 -20.61 0.80
C ASN A 17 -13.36 -19.17 0.43
N ALA A 18 -12.12 -18.88 0.04
CA ALA A 18 -11.70 -17.53 -0.30
C ALA A 18 -12.37 -17.05 -1.59
N LYS A 19 -13.01 -15.88 -1.53
CA LYS A 19 -13.60 -15.19 -2.68
C LYS A 19 -12.66 -14.15 -3.28
N VAL A 20 -11.73 -13.64 -2.48
CA VAL A 20 -10.76 -12.61 -2.87
C VAL A 20 -9.39 -12.90 -2.28
N PHE A 21 -8.36 -12.76 -3.10
CA PHE A 21 -6.97 -12.74 -2.65
C PHE A 21 -6.43 -11.32 -2.76
N GLY A 22 -6.24 -10.68 -1.61
CA GLY A 22 -5.59 -9.39 -1.50
C GLY A 22 -4.09 -9.51 -1.30
N PHE A 23 -3.31 -8.59 -1.88
CA PHE A 23 -1.87 -8.56 -1.80
C PHE A 23 -1.37 -7.14 -1.49
N ASP A 24 -0.37 -7.03 -0.62
CA ASP A 24 0.53 -5.89 -0.64
C ASP A 24 1.42 -5.91 -1.89
N LEU A 25 2.06 -4.77 -2.17
CA LEU A 25 3.00 -4.63 -3.28
C LEU A 25 4.45 -4.85 -2.84
N ASP A 26 4.99 -3.93 -2.05
CA ASP A 26 6.41 -3.88 -1.71
C ASP A 26 6.79 -5.10 -0.87
N ASN A 27 7.86 -5.79 -1.26
CA ASN A 27 8.37 -7.06 -0.72
C ASN A 27 7.37 -8.23 -0.69
N THR A 28 6.16 -8.05 -1.23
CA THR A 28 5.14 -9.09 -1.36
C THR A 28 5.02 -9.54 -2.80
N LEU A 29 4.59 -8.66 -3.73
CA LEU A 29 4.54 -8.96 -5.16
C LEU A 29 5.86 -8.63 -5.87
N ALA A 30 6.57 -7.61 -5.40
CA ALA A 30 7.84 -7.21 -6.00
C ALA A 30 8.82 -6.71 -4.93
N SER A 31 10.12 -6.77 -5.20
CA SER A 31 11.09 -6.07 -4.35
C SER A 31 10.75 -4.60 -4.31
N SER A 32 10.96 -3.94 -3.16
CA SER A 32 10.45 -2.58 -3.00
C SER A 32 10.87 -1.62 -4.13
N LYS A 33 9.89 -0.92 -4.69
CA LYS A 33 10.03 0.02 -5.81
C LYS A 33 10.57 -0.58 -7.13
N GLN A 34 10.49 -1.90 -7.31
CA GLN A 34 10.87 -2.58 -8.54
C GLN A 34 9.64 -3.23 -9.18
N PRO A 35 9.61 -3.41 -10.50
CA PRO A 35 8.52 -4.14 -11.14
C PRO A 35 8.51 -5.62 -10.75
N MET A 36 7.33 -6.24 -10.84
CA MET A 36 7.20 -7.69 -10.71
C MET A 36 8.15 -8.38 -11.70
N ARG A 37 8.81 -9.44 -11.23
CA ARG A 37 9.68 -10.25 -12.10
C ARG A 37 8.87 -11.22 -12.96
N PRO A 38 9.40 -11.72 -14.08
CA PRO A 38 8.67 -12.60 -15.00
C PRO A 38 7.94 -13.77 -14.31
N ALA A 39 8.60 -14.44 -13.35
CA ALA A 39 7.98 -15.53 -12.60
C ALA A 39 6.71 -15.08 -11.85
N MET A 40 6.76 -13.94 -11.15
CA MET A 40 5.60 -13.38 -10.46
C MET A 40 4.49 -12.97 -11.44
N ILE A 41 4.85 -12.30 -12.55
CA ILE A 41 3.88 -11.84 -13.56
C ILE A 41 3.05 -13.02 -14.07
N GLU A 42 3.70 -14.13 -14.40
CA GLU A 42 3.03 -15.34 -14.90
C GLU A 42 2.01 -15.88 -13.90
N ARG A 43 2.40 -16.10 -12.65
CA ARG A 43 1.51 -16.65 -11.62
C ARG A 43 0.40 -15.68 -11.22
N PHE A 44 0.72 -14.39 -11.12
CA PHE A 44 -0.27 -13.37 -10.80
C PHE A 44 -1.34 -13.26 -11.89
N CYS A 45 -0.93 -13.32 -13.17
CA CYS A 45 -1.88 -13.36 -14.29
C CYS A 45 -2.71 -14.64 -14.30
N ALA A 46 -2.11 -15.80 -14.02
CA ALA A 46 -2.84 -17.06 -13.90
C ALA A 46 -3.86 -17.01 -12.76
N LEU A 47 -3.51 -16.46 -11.59
CA LEU A 47 -4.44 -16.34 -10.47
C LEU A 47 -5.69 -15.51 -10.86
N LEU A 48 -5.50 -14.45 -11.65
CA LEU A 48 -6.62 -13.64 -12.17
C LEU A 48 -7.58 -14.43 -13.07
N ASP A 49 -7.17 -15.56 -13.65
CA ASP A 49 -8.07 -16.43 -14.41
C ASP A 49 -9.02 -17.24 -13.52
N HIS A 50 -8.64 -17.49 -12.26
CA HIS A 50 -9.41 -18.33 -11.33
C HIS A 50 -10.23 -17.54 -10.31
N THR A 51 -9.78 -16.35 -9.89
CA THR A 51 -10.41 -15.63 -8.77
C THR A 51 -10.27 -14.11 -8.86
N VAL A 52 -10.93 -13.42 -7.94
CA VAL A 52 -10.82 -11.97 -7.76
C VAL A 52 -9.56 -11.66 -6.96
N VAL A 53 -8.78 -10.70 -7.45
CA VAL A 53 -7.53 -10.28 -6.79
C VAL A 53 -7.64 -8.81 -6.41
N ALA A 54 -7.13 -8.45 -5.23
CA ALA A 54 -7.05 -7.08 -4.77
C ALA A 54 -5.59 -6.66 -4.54
N LEU A 55 -5.14 -5.62 -5.23
CA LEU A 55 -3.85 -5.00 -4.98
C LEU A 55 -4.02 -3.82 -4.04
N ILE A 56 -3.55 -3.92 -2.80
CA ILE A 56 -3.67 -2.87 -1.78
C ILE A 56 -2.26 -2.40 -1.41
N SER A 57 -1.82 -1.29 -1.98
CA SER A 57 -0.46 -0.74 -1.78
C SER A 57 -0.50 0.56 -1.01
N GLY A 58 0.53 0.83 -0.19
CA GLY A 58 0.77 2.17 0.35
C GLY A 58 1.28 3.16 -0.71
N GLY A 59 1.81 2.67 -1.84
CA GLY A 59 2.27 3.50 -2.95
C GLY A 59 1.11 4.14 -3.73
N GLY A 60 1.38 5.29 -4.35
CA GLY A 60 0.42 5.95 -5.23
C GLY A 60 0.22 5.22 -6.57
N MET A 61 -0.74 5.68 -7.38
CA MET A 61 -1.10 5.01 -8.63
C MET A 61 0.09 4.84 -9.59
N ALA A 62 0.98 5.84 -9.74
CA ALA A 62 2.15 5.72 -10.61
C ALA A 62 3.12 4.58 -10.22
N VAL A 63 3.25 4.32 -8.92
CA VAL A 63 4.06 3.22 -8.36
C VAL A 63 3.39 1.88 -8.70
N VAL A 64 2.08 1.78 -8.49
CA VAL A 64 1.29 0.59 -8.82
C VAL A 64 1.30 0.30 -10.33
N THR A 65 1.14 1.34 -11.16
CA THR A 65 1.15 1.23 -12.61
C THR A 65 2.46 0.65 -13.13
N SER A 66 3.59 1.29 -12.78
CA SER A 66 4.90 0.88 -13.31
C SER A 66 5.36 -0.49 -12.78
N GLN A 67 4.92 -0.89 -11.58
CA GLN A 67 5.38 -2.15 -10.98
C GLN A 67 4.49 -3.35 -11.25
N VAL A 68 3.19 -3.14 -11.45
CA VAL A 68 2.21 -4.21 -11.62
C VAL A 68 1.46 -4.07 -12.94
N LEU A 69 0.77 -2.94 -13.15
CA LEU A 69 -0.23 -2.85 -14.22
C LEU A 69 0.38 -2.87 -15.63
N ASP A 70 1.51 -2.19 -15.82
CA ASP A 70 2.20 -2.10 -17.12
C ASP A 70 2.90 -3.41 -17.50
N VAL A 71 3.18 -4.27 -16.52
CA VAL A 71 3.89 -5.55 -16.74
C VAL A 71 2.94 -6.74 -16.83
N LEU A 72 1.64 -6.55 -16.62
CA LEU A 72 0.64 -7.61 -16.83
C LEU A 72 0.64 -8.06 -18.29
N THR A 73 0.45 -9.36 -18.50
CA THR A 73 0.36 -9.91 -19.86
C THR A 73 -0.83 -9.31 -20.62
N PRO A 74 -0.79 -9.27 -21.97
CA PRO A 74 -1.91 -8.77 -22.77
C PRO A 74 -3.23 -9.50 -22.47
N ASN A 75 -3.17 -10.80 -22.19
CA ASN A 75 -4.34 -11.64 -21.95
C ASN A 75 -4.82 -11.66 -20.48
N ALA A 76 -4.12 -10.98 -19.56
CA ALA A 76 -4.50 -10.96 -18.16
C ALA A 76 -5.95 -10.46 -17.98
N ARG A 77 -6.75 -11.17 -17.18
CA ARG A 77 -8.13 -10.78 -16.84
C ARG A 77 -8.17 -9.58 -15.89
N ARG A 78 -7.86 -8.40 -16.41
CA ARG A 78 -7.88 -7.11 -15.68
C ARG A 78 -9.21 -6.83 -14.99
N GLY A 79 -10.31 -7.35 -15.56
CA GLY A 79 -11.64 -7.31 -14.94
C GLY A 79 -11.72 -7.98 -13.56
N ASN A 80 -10.82 -8.90 -13.21
CA ASN A 80 -10.79 -9.55 -11.89
C ASN A 80 -9.87 -8.83 -10.89
N LEU A 81 -9.16 -7.78 -11.31
CA LEU A 81 -8.21 -7.06 -10.46
C LEU A 81 -8.83 -5.77 -9.89
N HIS A 82 -8.82 -5.65 -8.57
CA HIS A 82 -9.19 -4.46 -7.81
C HIS A 82 -7.92 -3.72 -7.41
N VAL A 83 -7.81 -2.43 -7.74
CA VAL A 83 -6.57 -1.67 -7.52
C VAL A 83 -6.82 -0.56 -6.49
N MET A 84 -6.17 -0.65 -5.34
CA MET A 84 -6.37 0.22 -4.17
C MET A 84 -5.04 0.85 -3.72
N PRO A 85 -4.51 1.85 -4.44
CA PRO A 85 -3.28 2.55 -4.07
C PRO A 85 -3.50 3.44 -2.84
N ALA A 86 -2.41 3.95 -2.27
CA ALA A 86 -2.40 4.82 -1.09
C ALA A 86 -3.25 4.26 0.07
N SER A 87 -3.08 2.97 0.35
CA SER A 87 -3.82 2.21 1.37
C SER A 87 -5.34 2.25 1.20
N GLY A 88 -5.81 2.31 -0.05
CA GLY A 88 -7.24 2.33 -0.38
C GLY A 88 -7.90 3.69 -0.27
N SER A 89 -7.14 4.78 -0.11
CA SER A 89 -7.67 6.14 -0.25
C SER A 89 -8.23 6.40 -1.66
N ARG A 90 -7.74 5.66 -2.65
CA ARG A 90 -8.29 5.62 -4.00
C ARG A 90 -8.60 4.18 -4.37
N TYR A 91 -9.55 4.01 -5.27
CA TYR A 91 -9.94 2.71 -5.79
C TYR A 91 -10.19 2.80 -7.29
N TYR A 92 -9.60 1.88 -8.03
CA TYR A 92 -9.67 1.80 -9.47
C TYR A 92 -10.18 0.44 -9.92
N ARG A 93 -10.92 0.45 -11.03
CA ARG A 93 -11.42 -0.76 -11.70
C ARG A 93 -11.18 -0.68 -13.19
N TRP A 94 -11.00 -1.86 -13.80
CA TRP A 94 -10.93 -1.97 -15.24
C TRP A 94 -12.32 -1.83 -15.84
N ASP A 95 -12.51 -0.87 -16.75
CA ASP A 95 -13.80 -0.64 -17.43
C ASP A 95 -13.96 -1.44 -18.73
N GLY A 96 -12.94 -2.20 -19.11
CA GLY A 96 -12.83 -2.89 -20.40
C GLY A 96 -11.71 -2.34 -21.27
N THR A 97 -11.34 -1.07 -21.08
CA THR A 97 -10.37 -0.34 -21.90
C THR A 97 -9.27 0.34 -21.10
N GLN A 98 -9.58 0.83 -19.90
CA GLN A 98 -8.66 1.56 -19.04
C GLN A 98 -8.99 1.36 -17.55
N TRP A 99 -8.05 1.79 -16.70
CA TRP A 99 -8.27 1.87 -15.26
C TRP A 99 -9.07 3.12 -14.92
N ALA A 100 -10.36 2.94 -14.61
CA ALA A 100 -11.27 3.99 -14.21
C ALA A 100 -11.22 4.21 -12.69
N LEU A 101 -11.17 5.48 -12.26
CA LEU A 101 -11.27 5.87 -10.85
C LEU A 101 -12.71 5.67 -10.37
N VAL A 102 -12.89 4.84 -9.35
CA VAL A 102 -14.18 4.61 -8.70
C VAL A 102 -14.43 5.63 -7.60
N TYR A 103 -13.42 5.87 -6.76
CA TYR A 103 -13.44 6.95 -5.77
C TYR A 103 -12.02 7.40 -5.42
N ALA A 104 -11.92 8.64 -4.94
CA ALA A 104 -10.72 9.18 -4.29
C ALA A 104 -11.12 9.97 -3.03
N HIS A 105 -10.42 9.71 -1.94
CA HIS A 105 -10.47 10.50 -0.71
C HIS A 105 -9.38 11.57 -0.75
N ASP A 106 -9.55 12.53 -1.66
CA ASP A 106 -8.63 13.65 -1.79
C ASP A 106 -8.86 14.65 -0.66
N LEU A 107 -7.77 15.19 -0.13
CA LEU A 107 -7.80 16.24 0.88
C LEU A 107 -8.44 17.48 0.26
N SER A 108 -9.34 18.12 1.01
CA SER A 108 -9.92 19.41 0.60
C SER A 108 -8.84 20.47 0.43
N GLU A 109 -9.04 21.46 -0.43
CA GLU A 109 -8.08 22.57 -0.62
C GLU A 109 -7.74 23.28 0.70
N ALA A 110 -8.73 23.45 1.58
CA ALA A 110 -8.54 24.02 2.91
C ALA A 110 -7.63 23.14 3.79
N THR A 111 -7.83 21.83 3.77
CA THR A 111 -6.98 20.86 4.49
C THR A 111 -5.56 20.87 3.93
N VAL A 112 -5.41 20.87 2.60
CA VAL A 112 -4.10 20.95 1.93
C VAL A 112 -3.34 22.21 2.35
N ALA A 113 -4.01 23.36 2.37
CA ALA A 113 -3.42 24.62 2.79
C ALA A 113 -2.99 24.59 4.27
N ALA A 114 -3.88 24.18 5.17
CA ALA A 114 -3.59 24.10 6.61
C ALA A 114 -2.43 23.14 6.93
N VAL A 115 -2.40 21.98 6.28
CA VAL A 115 -1.32 21.00 6.42
C VAL A 115 0.01 21.56 5.90
N SER A 116 0.00 22.18 4.72
CA SER A 116 1.21 22.73 4.10
C SER A 116 1.79 23.89 4.92
N GLU A 117 0.92 24.77 5.44
CA GLU A 117 1.30 25.88 6.32
C GLU A 117 1.91 25.38 7.64
N SER A 118 1.26 24.42 8.30
CA SER A 118 1.76 23.83 9.54
C SER A 118 3.13 23.16 9.34
N LEU A 119 3.27 22.35 8.27
CA LEU A 119 4.54 21.68 7.93
C LEU A 119 5.65 22.70 7.66
N GLU A 120 5.39 23.73 6.86
CA GLU A 120 6.40 24.73 6.53
C GLU A 120 6.81 25.55 7.76
N ARG A 121 5.84 26.04 8.53
CA ARG A 121 6.11 26.85 9.72
C ARG A 121 6.96 26.08 10.73
N HIS A 122 6.52 24.88 11.14
CA HIS A 122 7.26 24.08 12.12
C HIS A 122 8.61 23.61 11.60
N ALA A 123 8.72 23.24 10.31
CA ALA A 123 10.02 22.89 9.74
C ALA A 123 10.99 24.07 9.77
N ARG A 124 10.54 25.32 9.59
CA ARG A 124 11.39 26.50 9.72
C ARG A 124 11.78 26.77 11.18
N GLU A 125 10.81 26.73 12.10
CA GLU A 125 11.02 26.96 13.54
C GLU A 125 12.00 25.94 14.15
N LEU A 126 11.93 24.68 13.71
CA LEU A 126 12.81 23.60 14.14
C LEU A 126 14.16 23.56 13.38
N GLY A 127 14.40 24.47 12.44
CA GLY A 127 15.63 24.49 11.63
C GLY A 127 15.77 23.32 10.65
N LEU A 128 14.65 22.68 10.27
CA LEU A 128 14.57 21.55 9.35
C LEU A 128 14.32 21.98 7.90
N TRP A 129 14.15 23.28 7.65
CA TRP A 129 13.96 23.85 6.32
C TRP A 129 15.30 24.07 5.61
N GLU A 130 15.89 22.95 5.17
CA GLU A 130 17.23 22.88 4.58
C GLU A 130 17.41 23.79 3.37
N GLN A 131 18.57 24.45 3.22
CA GLN A 131 18.80 25.34 2.06
C GLN A 131 19.02 24.55 0.76
N GLN A 132 19.82 23.48 0.83
CA GLN A 132 20.09 22.63 -0.32
C GLN A 132 19.01 21.56 -0.45
N VAL A 133 18.19 21.68 -1.50
CA VAL A 133 17.10 20.74 -1.78
C VAL A 133 17.10 20.27 -3.23
N TRP A 134 16.60 19.06 -3.42
CA TRP A 134 16.40 18.44 -4.71
C TRP A 134 14.90 18.30 -4.97
N GLY A 135 14.33 19.28 -5.67
CA GLY A 135 12.92 19.34 -5.98
C GLY A 135 12.04 19.91 -4.86
N PRO A 136 10.70 19.83 -5.00
CA PRO A 136 9.76 20.37 -4.02
C PRO A 136 9.94 19.72 -2.64
N ARG A 137 9.74 20.49 -1.56
CA ARG A 137 9.70 19.94 -0.19
C ARG A 137 8.32 19.37 0.14
N ILE A 138 7.27 20.09 -0.20
CA ILE A 138 5.88 19.69 0.06
C ILE A 138 5.28 19.18 -1.24
N GLU A 139 4.74 17.97 -1.19
CA GLU A 139 4.08 17.32 -2.32
C GLU A 139 2.65 16.92 -1.91
N ASN A 140 1.66 17.37 -2.67
CA ASN A 140 0.28 16.90 -2.54
C ASN A 140 0.06 15.67 -3.42
N ARG A 141 -0.30 14.54 -2.79
CA ARG A 141 -0.57 13.26 -3.45
C ARG A 141 -2.06 12.94 -3.51
N GLY A 142 -2.92 13.95 -3.39
CA GLY A 142 -4.37 13.82 -3.31
C GLY A 142 -4.81 13.56 -1.88
N SER A 143 -4.66 12.32 -1.40
CA SER A 143 -5.10 11.89 -0.06
C SER A 143 -4.06 12.08 1.05
N GLN A 144 -2.86 12.55 0.70
CA GLN A 144 -1.73 12.69 1.60
C GLN A 144 -0.87 13.87 1.17
N ILE A 145 -0.42 14.67 2.12
CA ILE A 145 0.67 15.63 1.93
C ILE A 145 1.95 15.02 2.47
N THR A 146 3.04 15.15 1.71
CA THR A 146 4.37 14.69 2.13
C THR A 146 5.33 15.86 2.17
N PHE A 147 5.87 16.15 3.34
CA PHE A 147 7.05 17.00 3.48
C PHE A 147 8.30 16.14 3.33
N SER A 148 9.31 16.63 2.61
CA SER A 148 10.64 16.04 2.46
C SER A 148 11.68 17.12 2.72
N ALA A 149 12.44 17.01 3.81
CA ALA A 149 13.37 18.05 4.25
C ALA A 149 14.42 18.43 3.19
N LEU A 150 14.96 17.42 2.49
CA LEU A 150 15.91 17.59 1.39
C LEU A 150 15.24 17.70 0.00
N GLY A 151 13.92 17.77 -0.08
CA GLY A 151 13.16 17.70 -1.33
C GLY A 151 12.95 16.26 -1.86
N GLN A 152 11.94 16.08 -2.71
CA GLN A 152 11.49 14.75 -3.17
C GLN A 152 12.56 13.94 -3.93
N PHE A 153 13.51 14.61 -4.58
CA PHE A 153 14.47 13.98 -5.49
C PHE A 153 15.87 13.84 -4.90
N ALA A 154 16.03 14.01 -3.59
CA ALA A 154 17.34 13.94 -2.94
C ALA A 154 18.01 12.56 -3.12
N PRO A 155 19.34 12.50 -3.32
CA PRO A 155 20.08 11.24 -3.38
C PRO A 155 19.92 10.40 -2.11
N VAL A 156 19.91 9.07 -2.25
CA VAL A 156 19.67 8.16 -1.11
C VAL A 156 20.69 8.34 0.01
N ALA A 157 21.98 8.47 -0.33
CA ALA A 157 23.04 8.66 0.67
C ALA A 157 22.85 9.94 1.50
N ALA A 158 22.44 11.05 0.86
CA ALA A 158 22.15 12.29 1.55
C ALA A 158 20.94 12.13 2.48
N LYS A 159 19.88 11.49 1.99
CA LYS A 159 18.66 11.22 2.77
C LYS A 159 18.97 10.38 4.02
N GLN A 160 19.73 9.30 3.88
CA GLN A 160 20.11 8.42 5.00
C GLN A 160 20.97 9.12 6.06
N ALA A 161 21.79 10.08 5.65
CA ALA A 161 22.67 10.80 6.58
C ALA A 161 21.94 11.89 7.39
N TRP A 162 20.78 12.35 6.94
CA TRP A 162 20.16 13.57 7.45
C TRP A 162 19.56 13.47 8.85
N ASP A 163 18.89 12.36 9.17
CA ASP A 163 18.18 12.12 10.44
C ASP A 163 18.25 10.64 10.83
N ARG A 164 19.46 10.19 11.19
CA ARG A 164 19.78 8.76 11.38
C ARG A 164 19.00 8.10 12.51
N ASP A 165 18.63 8.86 13.53
CA ASP A 165 17.91 8.39 14.72
C ASP A 165 16.42 8.77 14.72
N ASN A 166 15.95 9.42 13.66
CA ASN A 166 14.59 9.96 13.50
C ASN A 166 14.20 11.09 14.46
N THR A 167 15.13 11.66 15.24
CA THR A 167 14.82 12.70 16.24
C THR A 167 14.23 13.93 15.57
N LYS A 168 14.76 14.36 14.41
CA LYS A 168 14.30 15.56 13.72
C LYS A 168 12.88 15.39 13.20
N LYS A 169 12.61 14.27 12.50
CA LYS A 169 11.26 13.99 11.99
C LYS A 169 10.26 13.84 13.12
N GLN A 170 10.64 13.23 14.23
CA GLN A 170 9.73 13.03 15.35
C GLN A 170 9.32 14.36 15.99
N ALA A 171 10.26 15.30 16.15
CA ALA A 171 9.95 16.66 16.60
C ALA A 171 8.96 17.37 15.66
N LEU A 172 9.16 17.25 14.34
CA LEU A 172 8.22 17.83 13.36
C LEU A 172 6.84 17.15 13.40
N VAL A 173 6.81 15.83 13.56
CA VAL A 173 5.56 15.05 13.70
C VAL A 173 4.76 15.56 14.89
N GLU A 174 5.38 15.73 16.04
CA GLU A 174 4.72 16.19 17.27
C GLU A 174 4.17 17.60 17.12
N ALA A 175 4.96 18.52 16.56
CA ALA A 175 4.56 19.90 16.34
C ALA A 175 3.37 20.03 15.38
N VAL A 176 3.42 19.34 14.23
CA VAL A 176 2.33 19.36 13.24
C VAL A 176 1.08 18.66 13.78
N LYS A 177 1.26 17.58 14.56
CA LYS A 177 0.13 16.88 15.20
C LYS A 177 -0.57 17.75 16.26
N ALA A 178 0.15 18.66 16.92
CA ALA A 178 -0.45 19.59 17.86
C ALA A 178 -1.40 20.59 17.17
N ASP A 179 -1.06 21.06 15.97
CA ASP A 179 -1.94 21.92 15.16
C ASP A 179 -3.12 21.15 14.55
N LEU A 180 -2.87 19.90 14.15
CA LEU A 180 -3.80 19.08 13.38
C LEU A 180 -4.10 17.75 14.10
N PRO A 181 -4.71 17.77 15.30
CA PRO A 181 -4.89 16.57 16.13
C PRO A 181 -5.85 15.53 15.52
N HIS A 182 -6.67 15.95 14.55
CA HIS A 182 -7.60 15.09 13.82
C HIS A 182 -6.95 14.41 12.58
N MET A 183 -5.73 14.80 12.22
CA MET A 183 -4.99 14.23 11.10
C MET A 183 -3.97 13.21 11.59
N ARG A 184 -3.67 12.23 10.74
CA ARG A 184 -2.57 11.30 10.99
C ARG A 184 -1.28 11.94 10.51
N VAL A 185 -0.34 12.14 11.42
CA VAL A 185 1.01 12.64 11.14
C VAL A 185 2.01 11.54 11.48
N ARG A 186 2.89 11.18 10.54
CA ARG A 186 3.89 10.13 10.75
C ARG A 186 5.23 10.48 10.11
N ALA A 187 6.32 10.03 10.74
CA ALA A 187 7.61 10.00 10.09
C ALA A 187 7.58 8.99 8.92
N GLY A 188 8.03 9.40 7.74
CA GLY A 188 8.10 8.61 6.53
C GLY A 188 9.52 8.59 5.96
N GLY A 189 9.94 7.43 5.44
CA GLY A 189 11.26 7.27 4.82
C GLY A 189 12.42 7.81 5.66
N TYR A 190 13.46 8.33 5.01
CA TYR A 190 14.64 8.88 5.69
C TYR A 190 14.49 10.36 6.05
N THR A 191 13.77 11.15 5.26
CA THR A 191 13.72 12.63 5.37
C THR A 191 12.31 13.20 5.34
N SER A 192 11.28 12.35 5.44
CA SER A 192 9.91 12.77 5.15
C SER A 192 9.00 12.72 6.37
N VAL A 193 7.97 13.58 6.37
CA VAL A 193 6.83 13.52 7.27
C VAL A 193 5.57 13.50 6.40
N ASP A 194 4.76 12.47 6.60
CA ASP A 194 3.49 12.30 5.89
C ASP A 194 2.33 12.79 6.77
N VAL A 195 1.40 13.50 6.17
CA VAL A 195 0.15 13.93 6.79
C VAL A 195 -1.03 13.48 5.93
N SER A 196 -1.97 12.74 6.52
CA SER A 196 -3.16 12.22 5.85
C SER A 196 -4.36 12.25 6.80
N GLU A 197 -5.56 11.96 6.28
CA GLU A 197 -6.70 11.70 7.16
C GLU A 197 -6.46 10.48 8.06
N CYS A 198 -7.07 10.52 9.24
CA CYS A 198 -7.13 9.35 10.12
C CYS A 198 -8.06 8.28 9.54
N GLY A 199 -7.77 7.01 9.85
CA GLY A 199 -8.66 5.90 9.51
C GLY A 199 -8.55 5.37 8.08
N ILE A 200 -7.65 5.90 7.25
CA ILE A 200 -7.30 5.33 5.94
C ILE A 200 -6.03 4.49 6.07
N ASP A 201 -6.21 3.18 6.07
CA ASP A 201 -5.18 2.15 6.12
C ASP A 201 -5.66 0.87 5.40
N LYS A 202 -4.91 -0.22 5.48
CA LYS A 202 -5.32 -1.48 4.85
C LYS A 202 -6.60 -2.07 5.46
N ALA A 203 -6.94 -1.72 6.70
CA ALA A 203 -8.22 -2.09 7.31
C ALA A 203 -9.38 -1.38 6.59
N TYR A 204 -9.22 -0.10 6.26
CA TYR A 204 -10.16 0.66 5.44
C TYR A 204 -10.36 0.01 4.07
N ALA A 205 -9.26 -0.31 3.38
CA ALA A 205 -9.31 -0.93 2.06
C ALA A 205 -10.07 -2.27 2.09
N VAL A 206 -9.77 -3.15 3.06
CA VAL A 206 -10.47 -4.44 3.24
C VAL A 206 -11.96 -4.23 3.51
N ARG A 207 -12.34 -3.36 4.45
CA ARG A 207 -13.75 -3.07 4.75
C ARG A 207 -14.49 -2.53 3.52
N LYS A 208 -13.87 -1.60 2.80
CA LYS A 208 -14.49 -0.99 1.63
C LYS A 208 -14.67 -2.00 0.50
N LEU A 209 -13.67 -2.85 0.27
CA LEU A 209 -13.71 -3.85 -0.79
C LEU A 209 -14.72 -4.96 -0.49
N THR A 210 -14.72 -5.49 0.73
CA THR A 210 -15.67 -6.53 1.17
C THR A 210 -17.12 -6.04 1.08
N GLN A 211 -17.39 -4.81 1.50
CA GLN A 211 -18.69 -4.16 1.30
C GLN A 211 -19.06 -4.02 -0.18
N THR A 212 -18.11 -3.59 -1.02
CA THR A 212 -18.33 -3.42 -2.47
C THR A 212 -18.65 -4.75 -3.16
N LEU A 213 -18.02 -5.83 -2.71
CA LEU A 213 -18.19 -7.18 -3.26
C LEU A 213 -19.33 -7.96 -2.61
N GLY A 214 -19.90 -7.47 -1.51
CA GLY A 214 -20.96 -8.17 -0.77
C GLY A 214 -20.48 -9.46 -0.10
N ILE A 215 -19.21 -9.53 0.29
CA ILE A 215 -18.61 -10.71 0.95
C ILE A 215 -18.27 -10.41 2.41
N ARG A 216 -18.10 -11.47 3.20
CA ARG A 216 -17.58 -11.36 4.57
C ARG A 216 -16.07 -11.10 4.54
N ALA A 217 -15.56 -10.47 5.59
CA ALA A 217 -14.13 -10.20 5.69
C ALA A 217 -13.28 -11.47 5.76
N ASP A 218 -13.77 -12.55 6.38
CA ASP A 218 -13.09 -13.84 6.47
C ASP A 218 -13.16 -14.66 5.16
N GLU A 219 -13.88 -14.19 4.15
CA GLU A 219 -13.81 -14.70 2.77
C GLU A 219 -12.70 -14.03 1.95
N MET A 220 -11.98 -13.06 2.54
CA MET A 220 -10.80 -12.44 1.94
C MET A 220 -9.53 -12.96 2.60
N VAL A 221 -8.60 -13.46 1.77
CA VAL A 221 -7.22 -13.72 2.18
C VAL A 221 -6.40 -12.48 1.88
N PHE A 222 -5.59 -12.01 2.83
CA PHE A 222 -4.66 -10.91 2.61
C PHE A 222 -3.22 -11.37 2.80
N VAL A 223 -2.37 -11.16 1.79
CA VAL A 223 -0.96 -11.57 1.75
C VAL A 223 -0.08 -10.32 1.89
N GLY A 224 0.89 -10.35 2.81
CA GLY A 224 1.79 -9.23 3.05
C GLY A 224 3.04 -9.62 3.84
N ASP A 225 4.11 -8.81 3.76
CA ASP A 225 5.38 -9.08 4.43
C ASP A 225 5.42 -8.58 5.87
N ARG A 226 4.66 -7.52 6.18
CA ARG A 226 4.67 -6.83 7.48
C ARG A 226 3.36 -7.08 8.24
N MET A 227 3.12 -8.36 8.51
CA MET A 227 1.95 -8.87 9.25
C MET A 227 2.14 -8.94 10.77
N THR A 228 3.00 -8.08 11.35
CA THR A 228 3.15 -7.93 12.80
C THR A 228 2.22 -6.84 13.34
N PRO A 229 1.90 -6.79 14.66
CA PRO A 229 1.02 -5.74 15.21
C PRO A 229 1.45 -4.30 14.92
N THR A 230 2.73 -4.07 14.62
CA THR A 230 3.28 -2.76 14.23
C THR A 230 3.51 -2.59 12.73
N GLY A 231 3.26 -3.65 11.95
CA GLY A 231 3.41 -3.67 10.50
C GLY A 231 2.19 -3.09 9.78
N ASN A 232 2.39 -2.63 8.55
CA ASN A 232 1.36 -1.95 7.76
C ASN A 232 0.32 -2.91 7.16
N ASP A 233 0.57 -4.22 7.15
CA ASP A 233 -0.38 -5.23 6.65
C ASP A 233 -1.35 -5.73 7.70
N TYR A 234 -0.94 -5.72 8.97
CA TYR A 234 -1.74 -6.19 10.07
C TYR A 234 -3.13 -5.53 10.20
N PRO A 235 -3.32 -4.23 9.86
CA PRO A 235 -4.67 -3.64 9.81
C PRO A 235 -5.66 -4.39 8.90
N ALA A 236 -5.20 -5.04 7.82
CA ALA A 236 -6.07 -5.88 7.00
C ALA A 236 -6.65 -7.06 7.80
N VAL A 237 -5.83 -7.64 8.67
CA VAL A 237 -6.21 -8.72 9.57
C VAL A 237 -7.16 -8.20 10.64
N GLU A 238 -6.89 -7.03 11.24
CA GLU A 238 -7.81 -6.39 12.20
C GLU A 238 -9.19 -6.08 11.60
N ALA A 239 -9.26 -5.87 10.29
CA ALA A 239 -10.53 -5.71 9.57
C ALA A 239 -11.30 -7.02 9.33
N GLY A 240 -10.73 -8.19 9.62
CA GLY A 240 -11.39 -9.49 9.48
C GLY A 240 -10.79 -10.42 8.43
N ALA A 241 -9.82 -9.97 7.62
CA ALA A 241 -9.22 -10.81 6.60
C ALA A 241 -8.38 -11.95 7.20
N ILE A 242 -8.27 -13.05 6.46
CA ILE A 242 -7.33 -14.14 6.77
C ILE A 242 -5.92 -13.67 6.40
N GLY A 243 -5.10 -13.39 7.41
CA GLY A 243 -3.73 -12.90 7.21
C GLY A 243 -2.73 -14.00 6.86
N VAL A 244 -2.04 -13.83 5.74
CA VAL A 244 -0.97 -14.71 5.24
C VAL A 244 0.33 -13.92 5.18
N ARG A 245 1.30 -14.33 5.97
CA ARG A 245 2.63 -13.74 5.99
C ARG A 245 3.54 -14.40 4.95
N VAL A 246 4.21 -13.57 4.17
CA VAL A 246 5.36 -13.92 3.32
C VAL A 246 6.58 -13.15 3.82
N GLU A 247 7.80 -13.60 3.55
CA GLU A 247 9.00 -12.83 3.92
C GLU A 247 9.55 -11.98 2.78
N ASN A 248 9.24 -12.37 1.53
CA ASN A 248 9.79 -11.77 0.33
C ASN A 248 8.97 -12.19 -0.90
N PRO A 249 9.23 -11.63 -2.10
CA PRO A 249 8.48 -11.98 -3.30
C PRO A 249 8.61 -13.45 -3.75
N GLN A 250 9.69 -14.14 -3.41
CA GLN A 250 9.88 -15.55 -3.76
C GLN A 250 8.95 -16.47 -2.95
N ASP A 251 8.62 -16.09 -1.71
CA ASP A 251 7.60 -16.77 -0.92
C ASP A 251 6.21 -16.62 -1.58
N THR A 252 5.88 -15.42 -2.05
CA THR A 252 4.63 -15.18 -2.77
C THR A 252 4.57 -15.99 -4.06
N VAL A 253 5.67 -16.15 -4.80
CA VAL A 253 5.70 -17.04 -5.98
C VAL A 253 5.33 -18.48 -5.59
N GLN A 254 5.94 -19.02 -4.52
CA GLN A 254 5.66 -20.38 -4.05
C GLN A 254 4.22 -20.54 -3.53
N LEU A 255 3.70 -19.52 -2.84
CA LEU A 255 2.31 -19.45 -2.44
C LEU A 255 1.37 -19.53 -3.65
N LEU A 256 1.64 -18.76 -4.70
CA LEU A 256 0.83 -18.76 -5.91
C LEU A 256 0.92 -20.10 -6.66
N ASP A 257 2.11 -20.69 -6.77
CA ASP A 257 2.28 -22.03 -7.37
C ASP A 257 1.42 -23.07 -6.64
N ALA A 258 1.40 -23.04 -5.30
CA ALA A 258 0.58 -23.94 -4.49
C ALA A 258 -0.92 -23.71 -4.68
N LEU A 259 -1.37 -22.44 -4.73
CA LEU A 259 -2.78 -22.10 -4.99
C LEU A 259 -3.24 -22.56 -6.37
N LEU A 260 -2.45 -22.26 -7.41
CA LEU A 260 -2.76 -22.64 -8.80
C LEU A 260 -2.85 -24.15 -8.97
N ALA A 261 -1.93 -24.90 -8.37
CA ALA A 261 -1.98 -26.36 -8.40
C ALA A 261 -3.30 -26.92 -7.83
N ARG A 262 -3.95 -26.24 -6.88
CA ARG A 262 -5.27 -26.64 -6.34
C ARG A 262 -6.42 -26.19 -7.23
N PHE A 263 -6.35 -25.00 -7.81
CA PHE A 263 -7.40 -24.52 -8.74
C PHE A 263 -7.46 -25.33 -10.03
N ASP A 264 -6.33 -25.86 -10.50
CA ASP A 264 -6.25 -26.67 -11.72
C ASP A 264 -6.60 -28.15 -11.48
N THR A 265 -6.75 -28.58 -10.23
CA THR A 265 -7.18 -29.95 -9.92
C THR A 265 -8.70 -30.02 -10.01
N PRO A 266 -9.29 -30.83 -10.92
CA PRO A 266 -10.74 -31.02 -10.98
C PRO A 266 -11.25 -31.60 -9.66
N ALA A 267 -12.36 -31.07 -9.16
CA ALA A 267 -13.08 -31.61 -8.01
C ALA A 267 -13.61 -33.03 -8.28
#